data_AF-A0A920RX13-F1
#
_entry.id   AF-A0A920RX13-F1
#
_cell.length_a   1.000
_cell.length_b   1.000
_cell.length_c   1.000
_cell.angle_alpha   90.00
_cell.angle_beta   90.00
_cell.angle_gamma   90.00
#
_symmetry.space_group_name_H-M   'P 1'
#
loop_
_entity.id
_entity.type
_entity.pdbx_description
1 polymer ?
#
loop_
_entity_poly.entity_id
_entity_poly.type
_entity_poly.pdbx_seq_one_letter_code
_entity_poly.pdbx_strand_id
1 'polypeptide(L)'
;MRFNTIIVICLSIFLFSCSTGYRPLNDSGGYWDERIETTSNRFKIGYDGNKWHSDPVNRKERVIDLAFLRSAEVALENGFKYFIISDSTAYTEKN
;
A
#
# COMPACT_ATOMS: atom_id res chain seq x y z
N MET A 1 23.97 -23.10 28.62
CA MET A 1 22.78 -22.22 28.80
C MET A 1 22.76 -21.01 27.85
N ARG A 2 23.89 -20.37 27.52
CA ARG A 2 23.93 -19.17 26.64
C ARG A 2 23.53 -19.39 25.17
N PHE A 3 23.82 -20.56 24.60
CA PHE A 3 23.52 -20.87 23.19
C PHE A 3 22.01 -21.01 22.91
N ASN A 4 21.26 -21.61 23.85
CA ASN A 4 19.82 -21.79 23.71
C ASN A 4 19.08 -20.45 23.77
N THR A 5 19.56 -19.50 24.58
CA THR A 5 19.01 -18.15 24.66
C THR A 5 19.24 -17.38 23.35
N ILE A 6 20.41 -17.55 22.72
CA ILE A 6 20.71 -16.91 21.42
C ILE A 6 19.78 -17.45 20.31
N ILE A 7 19.49 -18.74 20.30
CA ILE A 7 18.55 -19.34 19.33
C ILE A 7 17.14 -18.78 19.51
N VAL A 8 16.66 -18.66 20.75
CA VAL A 8 15.33 -18.10 21.04
C VAL A 8 15.24 -16.63 20.63
N ILE A 9 16.29 -15.85 20.88
CA ILE A 9 16.37 -14.45 20.43
C ILE A 9 16.37 -14.36 18.89
N CYS A 10 17.20 -15.16 18.21
CA CYS A 10 17.19 -15.21 16.73
C CYS A 10 15.81 -15.60 16.17
N LEU A 11 15.15 -16.61 16.74
CA LEU A 11 13.84 -17.06 16.29
C LEU A 11 12.75 -16.00 16.47
N SER A 12 12.81 -15.20 17.54
CA SER A 12 11.86 -14.11 17.76
C SER A 12 11.95 -13.00 16.71
N ILE A 13 13.12 -12.75 16.11
CA ILE A 13 13.31 -11.73 15.05
C ILE A 13 12.66 -12.18 13.73
N PHE A 14 12.65 -13.48 13.43
CA PHE A 14 12.05 -14.02 12.20
C PHE A 14 10.51 -13.95 12.19
N LEU A 15 9.86 -13.87 13.35
CA LEU A 15 8.40 -13.82 13.46
C LEU A 15 7.80 -12.44 13.13
N PHE A 16 8.61 -11.39 12.99
CA PHE A 16 8.14 -10.03 12.65
C PHE A 16 8.04 -9.74 11.15
N SER A 17 8.38 -10.69 10.28
CA SER A 17 8.27 -10.53 8.83
C SER A 17 6.85 -10.79 8.32
N CYS A 18 5.85 -10.09 8.87
CA CYS A 18 4.56 -9.98 8.22
C CYS A 18 4.73 -8.98 7.07
N SER A 19 4.92 -9.48 5.85
CA SER A 19 4.98 -8.63 4.66
C SER A 19 3.60 -8.00 4.44
N THR A 20 3.36 -6.87 5.09
CA THR A 20 2.20 -6.04 4.80
C THR A 20 2.39 -5.49 3.38
N GLY A 21 1.42 -5.80 2.51
CA GLY A 21 1.40 -5.27 1.15
C GLY A 21 1.35 -3.74 1.17
N TYR A 22 0.68 -3.17 2.17
CA TYR A 22 0.52 -1.74 2.34
C TYR A 22 1.77 -1.07 2.92
N ARG A 23 2.53 -0.39 2.05
CA ARG A 23 3.75 0.36 2.37
C ARG A 23 3.99 1.43 1.29
N PRO A 24 4.85 2.44 1.53
CA PRO A 24 5.26 3.37 0.49
C PRO A 24 5.82 2.65 -0.74
N LEU A 25 5.62 3.24 -1.90
CA LEU A 25 6.09 2.73 -3.19
C LEU A 25 7.62 2.52 -3.17
N ASN A 26 8.03 1.34 -3.59
CA ASN A 26 9.43 0.96 -3.85
C ASN A 26 9.48 -0.01 -5.03
N ASP A 27 10.66 -0.56 -5.35
CA ASP A 27 10.86 -1.48 -6.48
C ASP A 27 9.96 -2.73 -6.46
N SER A 28 9.39 -3.05 -5.29
CA SER A 28 8.49 -4.18 -5.08
C SER A 28 6.99 -3.79 -5.07
N GLY A 29 6.66 -2.56 -5.43
CA GLY A 29 5.31 -1.99 -5.36
C GLY A 29 4.97 -1.38 -3.98
N GLY A 30 3.85 -0.68 -3.91
CA GLY A 30 3.37 0.05 -2.74
C GLY A 30 2.45 1.22 -3.10
N TYR A 31 2.03 2.00 -2.11
CA TYR A 31 1.21 3.20 -2.31
C TYR A 31 2.05 4.43 -2.61
N TRP A 32 1.46 5.38 -3.31
CA TRP A 32 1.99 6.73 -3.48
C TRP A 32 0.84 7.73 -3.59
N ASP A 33 1.17 8.99 -3.35
CA ASP A 33 0.25 10.11 -3.50
C ASP A 33 1.01 11.37 -3.91
N GLU A 34 0.34 12.19 -4.71
CA GLU A 34 0.87 13.45 -5.21
C GLU A 34 -0.24 14.50 -5.19
N ARG A 35 0.05 15.68 -4.64
CA ARG A 35 -0.86 16.81 -4.74
C ARG A 35 -0.78 17.41 -6.15
N ILE A 36 -1.90 17.39 -6.88
CA ILE A 36 -1.96 17.85 -8.28
C ILE A 36 -1.80 19.39 -8.36
N GLU A 37 -2.36 20.10 -7.39
CA GLU A 37 -2.30 21.56 -7.34
C GLU A 37 -2.30 22.02 -5.87
N THR A 38 -1.57 23.08 -5.54
CA THR A 38 -1.49 23.59 -4.17
C THR A 38 -2.77 24.30 -3.70
N THR A 39 -3.54 24.84 -4.64
CA THR A 39 -4.77 25.62 -4.39
C THR A 39 -6.03 24.77 -4.40
N SER A 40 -6.07 23.67 -5.15
CA SER A 40 -7.19 22.74 -5.17
C SER A 40 -6.87 21.55 -4.28
N ASN A 41 -7.79 21.15 -3.38
CA ASN A 41 -7.64 19.99 -2.49
C ASN A 41 -7.74 18.68 -3.27
N ARG A 42 -6.86 18.52 -4.27
CA ARG A 42 -6.88 17.45 -5.28
C ARG A 42 -5.56 16.70 -5.22
N PHE A 43 -5.69 15.38 -5.12
CA PHE A 43 -4.58 14.46 -5.00
C PHE A 43 -4.75 13.37 -6.04
N LYS A 44 -3.62 12.96 -6.62
CA LYS A 44 -3.51 11.75 -7.39
C LYS A 44 -3.01 10.66 -6.44
N ILE A 45 -3.76 9.59 -6.33
CA ILE A 45 -3.46 8.46 -5.45
C ILE A 45 -3.22 7.23 -6.31
N GLY A 46 -2.22 6.41 -5.96
CA GLY A 46 -1.97 5.16 -6.66
C GLY A 46 -1.45 4.07 -5.73
N TYR A 47 -1.63 2.83 -6.19
CA TYR A 47 -1.10 1.65 -5.54
C TYR A 47 -0.56 0.68 -6.58
N ASP A 48 0.68 0.23 -6.41
CA ASP A 48 1.31 -0.78 -7.24
C ASP A 48 1.30 -2.15 -6.56
N GLY A 49 0.60 -3.10 -7.20
CA GLY A 49 0.42 -4.47 -6.77
C GLY A 49 1.43 -5.49 -7.30
N ASN A 50 2.62 -5.08 -7.78
CA ASN A 50 3.64 -5.93 -8.43
C ASN A 50 3.99 -7.26 -7.70
N LYS A 51 3.62 -7.47 -6.43
CA LYS A 51 3.81 -8.75 -5.73
C LYS A 51 2.68 -9.77 -5.89
N TRP A 52 1.56 -9.44 -6.53
CA TRP A 52 0.32 -10.22 -6.46
C TRP A 52 0.02 -11.01 -7.74
N HIS A 53 1.08 -11.55 -8.35
CA HIS A 53 1.02 -12.21 -9.66
C HIS A 53 0.20 -13.51 -9.71
N SER A 54 -0.18 -14.08 -8.57
CA SER A 54 -0.73 -15.45 -8.50
C SER A 54 -2.24 -15.58 -8.76
N ASP A 55 -3.05 -14.52 -8.61
CA ASP A 55 -4.51 -14.56 -8.85
C ASP A 55 -4.98 -13.26 -9.55
N PRO A 56 -5.51 -13.32 -10.78
CA PRO A 56 -5.84 -12.13 -11.57
C PRO A 56 -7.13 -11.40 -11.13
N VAL A 57 -8.11 -12.09 -10.55
CA VAL A 57 -9.40 -11.46 -10.16
C VAL A 57 -9.22 -10.74 -8.83
N ASN A 58 -8.59 -11.39 -7.86
CA ASN A 58 -8.32 -10.82 -6.55
C ASN A 58 -7.23 -9.72 -6.59
N ARG A 59 -6.50 -9.56 -7.71
CA ARG A 59 -5.46 -8.53 -7.86
C ARG A 59 -6.04 -7.12 -8.02
N LYS A 60 -7.00 -6.95 -8.93
CA LYS A 60 -7.50 -5.62 -9.29
C LYS A 60 -8.30 -4.98 -8.15
N GLU A 61 -9.25 -5.73 -7.60
CA GLU A 61 -10.10 -5.26 -6.50
C GLU A 61 -9.26 -4.88 -5.28
N ARG A 62 -8.30 -5.73 -4.92
CA ARG A 62 -7.43 -5.48 -3.78
C ARG A 62 -6.49 -4.27 -4.00
N VAL A 63 -6.02 -4.03 -5.23
CA VAL A 63 -5.23 -2.82 -5.56
C VAL A 63 -6.09 -1.57 -5.43
N ILE A 64 -7.33 -1.61 -5.91
CA ILE A 64 -8.30 -0.52 -5.78
C ILE A 64 -8.58 -0.24 -4.30
N ASP A 65 -8.84 -1.27 -3.49
CA ASP A 65 -9.09 -1.13 -2.05
C ASP A 65 -7.93 -0.45 -1.32
N LEU A 66 -6.68 -0.80 -1.68
CA LEU A 66 -5.51 -0.18 -1.07
C LEU A 66 -5.28 1.26 -1.56
N ALA A 67 -5.65 1.58 -2.80
CA ALA A 67 -5.67 2.97 -3.27
C ALA A 67 -6.75 3.79 -2.53
N PHE A 68 -7.90 3.20 -2.22
CA PHE A 68 -8.93 3.85 -1.40
C PHE A 68 -8.50 4.02 0.06
N LEU A 69 -7.83 3.03 0.64
CA LEU A 69 -7.20 3.17 1.95
C LEU A 69 -6.23 4.36 1.95
N ARG A 70 -5.36 4.47 0.95
CA ARG A 70 -4.44 5.61 0.86
C ARG A 70 -5.18 6.94 0.67
N SER A 71 -6.27 6.94 -0.10
CA SER A 71 -7.11 8.13 -0.29
C SER A 71 -7.70 8.62 1.04
N ALA A 72 -8.16 7.69 1.90
CA ALA A 72 -8.67 8.01 3.23
C ALA A 72 -7.57 8.54 4.16
N GLU A 73 -6.38 7.94 4.14
CA GLU A 73 -5.24 8.41 4.93
C GLU A 73 -4.81 9.81 4.51
N VAL A 74 -4.64 10.07 3.21
CA VAL A 74 -4.30 11.41 2.71
C VAL A 74 -5.36 12.43 3.10
N ALA A 75 -6.65 12.05 3.08
CA ALA A 75 -7.71 12.94 3.54
C ALA A 75 -7.54 13.32 5.02
N LEU A 76 -7.30 12.32 5.88
CA LEU A 76 -7.08 12.54 7.31
C LEU A 76 -5.78 13.33 7.61
N GLU A 77 -4.69 13.01 6.92
CA GLU A 77 -3.39 13.71 7.02
C GLU A 77 -3.52 15.20 6.68
N ASN A 78 -4.46 15.56 5.81
CA ASN A 78 -4.74 16.94 5.41
C ASN A 78 -5.91 17.58 6.18
N GLY A 79 -6.45 16.92 7.20
CA GLY A 79 -7.54 17.45 8.03
C GLY A 79 -8.92 17.42 7.37
N PHE A 80 -9.10 16.68 6.29
CA PHE A 80 -10.40 16.49 5.64
C PHE A 80 -11.17 15.35 6.30
N LYS A 81 -12.49 15.52 6.40
CA LYS A 81 -13.40 14.49 6.95
C LYS A 81 -13.86 13.47 5.90
N TYR A 82 -13.85 13.88 4.63
CA TYR A 82 -14.34 13.09 3.51
C TYR A 82 -13.45 13.31 2.29
N PHE A 83 -13.44 12.35 1.39
CA PHE A 83 -12.89 12.49 0.04
C PHE A 83 -13.92 12.00 -0.98
N ILE A 84 -13.76 12.44 -2.23
CA ILE A 84 -14.52 11.94 -3.37
C ILE A 84 -13.56 11.39 -4.41
N ILE A 85 -13.95 10.32 -5.08
CA ILE A 85 -13.21 9.80 -6.24
C ILE A 85 -13.74 10.52 -7.48
N SER A 86 -12.91 11.39 -8.05
CA SER A 86 -13.27 12.15 -9.26
C SER A 86 -12.97 11.41 -10.56
N ASP A 87 -11.96 10.55 -10.54
CA ASP A 87 -11.56 9.67 -11.64
C ASP A 87 -10.87 8.43 -11.04
N SER A 88 -11.00 7.28 -11.71
CA SER A 88 -10.37 6.03 -11.28
C SER A 88 -10.03 5.16 -12.49
N THR A 89 -8.77 4.75 -12.58
CA THR A 89 -8.32 3.80 -13.60
C THR A 89 -7.52 2.68 -12.94
N ALA A 90 -7.79 1.45 -13.35
CA ALA A 90 -7.05 0.27 -12.90
C ALA A 90 -6.60 -0.52 -14.12
N TYR A 91 -5.30 -0.82 -14.19
CA TYR A 91 -4.69 -1.57 -15.27
C TYR A 91 -4.07 -2.86 -14.74
N THR A 92 -3.96 -3.84 -15.62
CA THR A 92 -3.15 -5.04 -15.39
C THR A 92 -2.20 -5.11 -16.56
N GLU A 93 -0.93 -5.36 -16.29
CA GLU A 93 0.04 -5.59 -17.36
C GLU A 93 -0.48 -6.70 -18.26
N LYS A 94 -0.43 -6.44 -19.57
CA LYS A 94 -0.85 -7.39 -20.58
C LYS A 94 0.31 -8.38 -20.73
N ASN A 95 0.10 -9.63 -20.29
CA ASN A 95 1.02 -10.74 -20.62
C ASN A 95 1.18 -10.88 -22.13
#